data_AF-A0A453JJ60-F1
#
_entry.id   AF-A0A453JJ60-F1
#
_cell.length_a   1.000
_cell.length_b   1.000
_cell.length_c   1.000
_cell.angle_alpha   90.00
_cell.angle_beta   90.00
_cell.angle_gamma   90.00
#
_symmetry.space_group_name_H-M   'P 1'
#
loop_
_entity.id
_entity.type
_entity.pdbx_description
1 polymer ?
#
loop_
_entity_poly.entity_id
_entity_poly.type
_entity_poly.pdbx_seq_one_letter_code
_entity_poly.pdbx_strand_id
1 'polypeptide(L)'
;MKSAPAFLETLMHKWVTDLFSDDQQRVSIDALCQCRKDMMSNVSSRKLHLLNIICRKVMLRDPAGENGNSTSTDLWSSLLLSSERELRERLVAFTFAAVLNRKSYFLKGTCAENMWFPVGVAQMRSWVSMNSGGVHNQLRSLSSTIKRLGSRINSVCEYSAKETCAYCSAPVHFESPDIALCGSVDPTIVPTERHKLSRCAASMRLCSVLEPTWYCVCCGGMVDKLVPETYFTMKTSPLLNAADPDVELSLYSAPAVPRCPFCGILLQRLMPEFLLSVSPV
;
A
#
# COMPACT_ATOMS: atom_id res chain seq x y z
N MET A 1 4.52 21.43 -29.38
CA MET A 1 4.20 20.12 -30.00
C MET A 1 2.90 19.60 -29.41
N LYS A 2 1.77 19.81 -30.10
CA LYS A 2 0.48 19.17 -29.77
C LYS A 2 0.39 17.87 -30.59
N SER A 3 1.15 16.87 -30.18
CA SER A 3 1.17 15.56 -30.84
C SER A 3 0.27 14.58 -30.07
N ALA A 4 -0.98 14.51 -30.54
CA ALA A 4 -1.93 13.40 -30.53
C ALA A 4 -2.23 12.67 -29.19
N PRO A 5 -3.22 13.15 -28.41
CA PRO A 5 -3.83 12.40 -27.30
C PRO A 5 -4.26 10.98 -27.70
N ALA A 6 -4.84 10.82 -28.89
CA ALA A 6 -5.36 9.53 -29.38
C ALA A 6 -4.27 8.48 -29.66
N PHE A 7 -3.09 8.91 -30.15
CA PHE A 7 -1.97 7.98 -30.39
C PHE A 7 -1.42 7.46 -29.07
N LEU A 8 -1.27 8.35 -28.08
CA LEU A 8 -0.82 7.99 -26.74
C LEU A 8 -1.82 7.07 -26.05
N GLU A 9 -3.10 7.36 -26.15
CA GLU A 9 -4.18 6.50 -25.62
C GLU A 9 -4.11 5.10 -26.25
N THR A 10 -4.03 5.00 -27.58
CA THR A 10 -3.89 3.71 -28.30
C THR A 10 -2.65 2.93 -27.87
N LEU A 11 -1.50 3.61 -27.77
CA LEU A 11 -0.24 2.99 -27.35
C LEU A 11 -0.34 2.45 -25.92
N MET A 12 -0.98 3.20 -25.03
CA MET A 12 -1.11 2.83 -23.62
C MET A 12 -2.15 1.72 -23.44
N HIS A 13 -3.24 1.71 -24.21
CA HIS A 13 -4.14 0.55 -24.27
C HIS A 13 -3.40 -0.71 -24.69
N LYS A 14 -2.59 -0.63 -25.76
CA LYS A 14 -1.77 -1.78 -26.20
C LYS A 14 -0.81 -2.25 -25.11
N TRP A 15 -0.10 -1.32 -24.46
CA TRP A 15 0.82 -1.66 -23.37
C TRP A 15 0.10 -2.32 -22.19
N VAL A 16 -1.09 -1.84 -21.83
CA VAL A 16 -1.93 -2.44 -20.78
C VAL A 16 -2.38 -3.84 -21.20
N THR A 17 -2.86 -4.03 -22.43
CA THR A 17 -3.22 -5.36 -22.94
C THR A 17 -2.02 -6.32 -22.85
N ASP A 18 -0.84 -5.90 -23.31
CA ASP A 18 0.40 -6.70 -23.25
C ASP A 18 0.87 -6.95 -21.80
N LEU A 19 0.48 -6.10 -20.83
CA LEU A 19 0.79 -6.27 -19.42
C LEU A 19 0.08 -7.48 -18.80
N PHE A 20 -1.14 -7.72 -19.27
CA PHE A 20 -2.08 -8.68 -18.71
C PHE A 20 -2.35 -9.90 -19.61
N SER A 21 -1.92 -9.85 -20.87
CA SER A 21 -1.90 -11.00 -21.76
C SER A 21 -0.69 -11.85 -21.42
N ASP A 22 -0.94 -12.99 -20.76
CA ASP A 22 -0.05 -14.13 -20.88
C ASP A 22 -0.11 -14.67 -22.31
N ASP A 23 0.91 -15.41 -22.75
CA ASP A 23 1.21 -15.79 -24.15
C ASP A 23 0.08 -16.50 -24.93
N GLN A 24 -1.10 -16.74 -24.32
CA GLN A 24 -2.20 -17.50 -24.90
C GLN A 24 -3.57 -16.81 -24.97
N GLN A 25 -3.83 -15.66 -24.31
CA GLN A 25 -5.14 -14.99 -24.39
C GLN A 25 -5.03 -13.46 -24.44
N ARG A 26 -5.41 -12.89 -25.60
CA ARG A 26 -5.66 -11.46 -25.75
C ARG A 26 -6.94 -11.10 -25.00
N VAL A 27 -6.81 -10.33 -23.92
CA VAL A 27 -7.96 -9.88 -23.12
C VAL A 27 -8.55 -8.61 -23.73
N SER A 28 -9.88 -8.57 -23.90
CA SER A 28 -10.60 -7.38 -24.37
C SER A 28 -10.54 -6.24 -23.34
N ILE A 29 -10.57 -4.98 -23.79
CA ILE A 29 -10.57 -3.78 -22.93
C ILE A 29 -11.77 -3.78 -21.96
N ASP A 30 -12.93 -4.29 -22.38
CA ASP A 30 -14.11 -4.39 -21.51
C ASP A 30 -13.92 -5.40 -20.37
N ALA A 31 -13.10 -6.43 -20.59
CA ALA A 31 -12.72 -7.39 -19.56
C ALA A 31 -11.64 -6.83 -18.61
N LEU A 32 -10.84 -5.86 -19.07
CA LEU A 32 -9.87 -5.11 -18.25
C LEU A 32 -10.57 -4.15 -17.27
N CYS A 33 -11.72 -3.57 -17.64
CA CYS A 33 -12.55 -2.77 -16.73
C CYS A 33 -12.99 -3.56 -15.48
N GLN A 34 -13.20 -4.87 -15.64
CA GLN A 34 -13.55 -5.80 -14.56
C GLN A 34 -12.32 -6.46 -13.94
N CYS A 35 -11.16 -5.79 -13.98
CA CYS A 35 -9.85 -6.33 -13.65
C CYS A 35 -9.91 -7.35 -12.52
N ARG A 36 -9.88 -8.63 -12.88
CA ARG A 36 -9.97 -9.71 -11.91
C ARG A 36 -8.71 -9.67 -11.07
N LYS A 37 -8.86 -9.78 -9.75
CA LYS A 37 -7.72 -9.88 -8.80
C LYS A 37 -6.66 -10.86 -9.31
N ASP A 38 -7.10 -11.98 -9.87
CA ASP A 38 -6.25 -13.03 -10.46
C ASP A 38 -5.27 -12.50 -11.53
N MET A 39 -5.69 -11.52 -12.36
CA MET A 39 -4.84 -10.97 -13.42
C MET A 39 -3.75 -10.07 -12.86
N MET A 40 -4.11 -9.17 -11.93
CA MET A 40 -3.17 -8.25 -11.29
C MET A 40 -2.12 -8.99 -10.46
N SER A 41 -2.53 -10.09 -9.83
CA SER A 41 -1.65 -10.92 -9.02
C SER A 41 -0.46 -11.48 -9.82
N ASN A 42 -0.61 -11.76 -11.11
CA ASN A 42 0.47 -12.29 -11.95
C ASN A 42 1.45 -11.23 -12.46
N VAL A 43 1.09 -9.94 -12.33
CA VAL A 43 1.94 -8.83 -12.80
C VAL A 43 3.00 -8.50 -11.75
N SER A 44 4.22 -8.19 -12.16
CA SER A 44 5.27 -7.78 -11.21
C SER A 44 4.96 -6.47 -10.51
N SER A 45 5.41 -6.31 -9.27
CA SER A 45 5.18 -5.07 -8.49
C SER A 45 5.69 -3.86 -9.26
N ARG A 46 6.87 -3.98 -9.90
CA ARG A 46 7.44 -2.92 -10.72
C ARG A 46 6.52 -2.50 -11.88
N LYS A 47 5.88 -3.46 -12.55
CA LYS A 47 4.93 -3.21 -13.64
C LYS A 47 3.68 -2.51 -13.12
N LEU A 48 3.14 -2.92 -11.96
CA LEU A 48 2.02 -2.25 -11.29
C LEU A 48 2.37 -0.81 -10.87
N HIS A 49 3.59 -0.58 -10.36
CA HIS A 49 4.05 0.78 -10.05
C HIS A 49 4.10 1.68 -11.28
N LEU A 50 4.61 1.17 -12.40
CA LEU A 50 4.63 1.90 -13.67
C LEU A 50 3.21 2.22 -14.15
N LEU A 51 2.30 1.25 -14.05
CA LEU A 51 0.89 1.44 -14.37
C LEU A 51 0.30 2.60 -13.54
N ASN A 52 0.53 2.64 -12.24
CA ASN A 52 0.05 3.73 -11.39
C ASN A 52 0.63 5.09 -11.76
N ILE A 53 1.91 5.15 -12.17
CA ILE A 53 2.51 6.39 -12.70
C ILE A 53 1.78 6.84 -13.96
N ILE A 54 1.57 5.92 -14.92
CA ILE A 54 0.89 6.20 -16.19
C ILE A 54 -0.53 6.69 -15.92
N CYS A 55 -1.30 5.98 -15.09
CA CYS A 55 -2.64 6.40 -14.71
C CYS A 55 -2.63 7.83 -14.15
N ARG A 56 -1.77 8.13 -13.16
CA ARG A 56 -1.80 9.44 -12.45
C ARG A 56 -1.20 10.60 -13.24
N LYS A 57 -0.15 10.37 -14.04
CA LYS A 57 0.61 11.45 -14.69
C LYS A 57 0.31 11.63 -16.16
N VAL A 58 -0.25 10.61 -16.80
CA VAL A 58 -0.54 10.61 -18.24
C VAL A 58 -2.05 10.61 -18.48
N MET A 59 -2.77 9.64 -17.92
CA MET A 59 -4.18 9.40 -18.31
C MET A 59 -5.20 10.19 -17.50
N LEU A 60 -5.00 10.30 -16.20
CA LEU A 60 -5.90 10.99 -15.27
C LEU A 60 -5.41 12.40 -14.93
N ARG A 61 -4.39 12.89 -15.64
CA ARG A 61 -3.92 14.25 -15.43
C ARG A 61 -4.90 15.19 -16.11
N ASP A 62 -5.67 15.94 -15.33
CA ASP A 62 -6.57 16.96 -15.85
C ASP A 62 -5.82 17.89 -16.83
N PRO A 63 -6.19 17.91 -18.12
CA PRO A 63 -5.97 19.08 -18.94
C PRO A 63 -7.02 20.09 -18.46
N ALA A 64 -6.60 21.25 -17.98
CA ALA A 64 -7.51 22.32 -17.61
C ALA A 64 -8.61 22.51 -18.69
N GLY A 65 -9.85 22.12 -18.38
CA GLY A 65 -11.05 22.67 -18.98
C GLY A 65 -11.67 22.00 -20.21
N GLU A 66 -11.46 20.71 -20.52
CA GLU A 66 -12.25 20.07 -21.59
C GLU A 66 -12.91 18.78 -21.12
N ASN A 67 -14.23 18.68 -21.38
CA ASN A 67 -15.09 17.52 -21.16
C ASN A 67 -14.44 16.23 -21.69
N GLY A 68 -13.63 15.58 -20.87
CA GLY A 68 -13.04 14.29 -21.17
C GLY A 68 -14.13 13.22 -21.28
N ASN A 69 -13.98 12.31 -22.25
CA ASN A 69 -14.83 11.14 -22.38
C ASN A 69 -14.86 10.38 -21.03
N SER A 70 -15.99 10.40 -20.34
CA SER A 70 -16.13 9.87 -18.98
C SER A 70 -15.74 8.40 -18.91
N THR A 71 -16.03 7.62 -19.95
CA THR A 71 -15.77 6.17 -20.00
C THR A 71 -14.28 5.81 -19.99
N SER A 72 -13.42 6.57 -20.68
CA SER A 72 -11.96 6.32 -20.66
C SER A 72 -11.38 6.68 -19.29
N THR A 73 -11.84 7.80 -18.72
CA THR A 73 -11.46 8.25 -17.37
C THR A 73 -11.86 7.22 -16.30
N ASP A 74 -13.06 6.63 -16.42
CA ASP A 74 -13.56 5.60 -15.52
C ASP A 74 -12.71 4.31 -15.59
N LEU A 75 -12.31 3.89 -16.80
CA LEU A 75 -11.41 2.75 -17.00
C LEU A 75 -10.06 2.98 -16.30
N TRP A 76 -9.39 4.09 -16.57
CA TRP A 76 -8.07 4.37 -15.99
C TRP A 76 -8.13 4.55 -14.46
N SER A 77 -9.23 5.10 -13.95
CA SER A 77 -9.50 5.21 -12.52
C SER A 77 -9.72 3.83 -11.89
N SER A 78 -10.52 2.97 -12.50
CA SER A 78 -10.74 1.58 -12.05
C SER A 78 -9.43 0.78 -12.04
N LEU A 79 -8.61 0.96 -13.07
CA LEU A 79 -7.33 0.28 -13.20
C LEU A 79 -6.32 0.73 -12.13
N LEU A 80 -6.26 2.04 -11.87
CA LEU A 80 -5.47 2.60 -10.78
C LEU A 80 -5.91 2.06 -9.42
N LEU A 81 -7.21 2.07 -9.13
CA LEU A 81 -7.75 1.57 -7.86
C LEU A 81 -7.48 0.08 -7.67
N SER A 82 -7.62 -0.71 -8.73
CA SER A 82 -7.35 -2.14 -8.72
C SER A 82 -5.86 -2.43 -8.49
N SER A 83 -4.97 -1.70 -9.17
CA SER A 83 -3.53 -1.83 -8.99
C SER A 83 -3.08 -1.41 -7.58
N GLU A 84 -3.60 -0.31 -7.04
CA GLU A 84 -3.30 0.12 -5.67
C GLU A 84 -3.84 -0.83 -4.61
N ARG A 85 -5.02 -1.43 -4.84
CA ARG A 85 -5.53 -2.50 -4.00
C ARG A 85 -4.58 -3.70 -4.00
N GLU A 86 -4.16 -4.18 -5.17
CA GLU A 86 -3.22 -5.30 -5.27
C GLU A 86 -1.88 -4.97 -4.58
N LEU A 87 -1.28 -3.82 -4.86
CA LEU A 87 -0.03 -3.40 -4.21
C LEU A 87 -0.17 -3.31 -2.68
N ARG A 88 -1.32 -2.87 -2.17
CA ARG A 88 -1.63 -2.85 -0.74
C ARG A 88 -1.77 -4.27 -0.18
N GLU A 89 -2.46 -5.18 -0.87
CA GLU A 89 -2.54 -6.60 -0.48
C GLU A 89 -1.15 -7.25 -0.42
N ARG A 90 -0.29 -6.98 -1.41
CA ARG A 90 1.11 -7.44 -1.41
C ARG A 90 1.90 -6.90 -0.24
N LEU A 91 1.73 -5.62 0.08
CA LEU A 91 2.44 -4.98 1.20
C LEU A 91 2.06 -5.63 2.53
N VAL A 92 0.77 -5.88 2.74
CA VAL A 92 0.27 -6.55 3.95
C VAL A 92 0.73 -7.99 4.01
N ALA A 93 0.62 -8.74 2.91
CA ALA A 93 1.08 -10.12 2.82
C ALA A 93 2.58 -10.24 3.11
N PHE A 94 3.39 -9.39 2.48
CA PHE A 94 4.83 -9.30 2.71
C PHE A 94 5.17 -9.00 4.16
N THR A 95 4.46 -8.05 4.77
CA THR A 95 4.62 -7.71 6.18
C THR A 95 4.31 -8.90 7.09
N PHE A 96 3.20 -9.61 6.86
CA PHE A 96 2.86 -10.80 7.65
C PHE A 96 3.87 -11.93 7.44
N ALA A 97 4.31 -12.16 6.21
CA ALA A 97 5.34 -13.17 5.93
C ALA A 97 6.67 -12.82 6.61
N ALA A 98 7.08 -11.55 6.63
CA ALA A 98 8.25 -11.09 7.37
C ALA A 98 8.11 -11.37 8.89
N VAL A 99 6.93 -11.13 9.48
CA VAL A 99 6.67 -11.45 10.90
C VAL A 99 6.81 -12.95 11.17
N LEU A 100 6.22 -13.80 10.32
CA LEU A 100 6.27 -15.25 10.47
C LEU A 100 7.70 -15.79 10.30
N ASN A 101 8.45 -15.23 9.35
CA ASN A 101 9.86 -15.56 9.15
C ASN A 101 10.70 -15.18 10.38
N ARG A 102 10.58 -13.94 10.89
CA ARG A 102 11.28 -13.52 12.11
C ARG A 102 10.99 -14.43 13.31
N LYS A 103 9.74 -14.88 13.45
CA LYS A 103 9.37 -15.88 14.48
C LYS A 103 10.12 -17.19 14.30
N SER A 104 10.24 -17.69 13.07
CA SER A 104 10.98 -18.91 12.75
C SER A 104 12.46 -18.78 13.14
N TYR A 105 13.10 -17.66 12.81
CA TYR A 105 14.48 -17.36 13.22
C TYR A 105 14.65 -17.35 14.74
N PHE A 106 13.75 -16.66 15.44
CA PHE A 106 13.78 -16.58 16.90
C PHE A 106 13.67 -17.97 17.55
N LEU A 107 12.85 -18.86 16.98
CA LEU A 107 12.72 -20.26 17.44
C LEU A 107 13.95 -21.11 17.12
N LYS A 108 14.65 -20.83 16.03
CA LYS A 108 15.88 -21.54 15.61
C LYS A 108 17.15 -21.02 16.30
N GLY A 109 17.05 -19.97 17.12
CA GLY A 109 18.20 -19.36 17.79
C GLY A 109 19.17 -18.64 16.84
N THR A 110 18.73 -18.32 15.62
CA THR A 110 19.55 -17.65 14.61
C THR A 110 19.44 -16.14 14.70
N CYS A 111 20.54 -15.43 14.45
CA CYS A 111 20.60 -13.97 14.56
C CYS A 111 19.80 -13.29 13.43
N ALA A 112 18.91 -12.37 13.80
CA ALA A 112 18.06 -11.60 12.88
C ALA A 112 18.59 -10.17 12.62
N GLU A 113 19.87 -9.91 12.88
CA GLU A 113 20.49 -8.56 12.95
C GLU A 113 20.37 -7.72 11.66
N ASN A 114 20.01 -8.31 10.51
CA ASN A 114 19.84 -7.60 9.25
C ASN A 114 18.44 -7.72 8.64
N MET A 115 17.50 -8.32 9.35
CA MET A 115 16.14 -8.45 8.85
C MET A 115 15.35 -7.16 9.10
N TRP A 116 14.59 -6.75 8.08
CA TRP A 116 13.63 -5.66 8.23
C TRP A 116 12.66 -5.93 9.39
N PHE A 117 12.37 -4.91 10.19
CA PHE A 117 11.49 -5.01 11.35
C PHE A 117 10.08 -4.52 10.99
N PRO A 118 9.06 -5.40 10.95
CA PRO A 118 7.73 -5.00 10.55
C PRO A 118 7.04 -4.13 11.60
N VAL A 119 6.27 -3.17 11.12
CA VAL A 119 5.58 -2.15 11.92
C VAL A 119 4.15 -1.97 11.43
N GLY A 120 3.24 -1.57 12.32
CA GLY A 120 1.83 -1.37 11.97
C GLY A 120 1.06 -2.65 11.68
N VAL A 121 1.56 -3.79 12.17
CA VAL A 121 0.97 -5.11 11.95
C VAL A 121 -0.46 -5.18 12.48
N ALA A 122 -0.77 -4.47 13.57
CA ALA A 122 -2.13 -4.39 14.11
C ALA A 122 -3.07 -3.64 13.15
N GLN A 123 -2.66 -2.49 12.61
CA GLN A 123 -3.42 -1.68 11.66
C GLN A 123 -3.67 -2.44 10.36
N MET A 124 -2.65 -3.11 9.83
CA MET A 124 -2.79 -3.96 8.65
C MET A 124 -3.77 -5.12 8.87
N ARG A 125 -3.78 -5.71 10.08
CA ARG A 125 -4.79 -6.74 10.44
C ARG A 125 -6.20 -6.17 10.52
N SER A 126 -6.36 -4.97 11.08
CA SER A 126 -7.66 -4.26 11.07
C SER A 126 -8.12 -4.00 9.64
N TRP A 127 -7.22 -3.56 8.76
CA TRP A 127 -7.50 -3.37 7.34
C TRP A 127 -8.01 -4.66 6.66
N VAL A 128 -7.34 -5.80 6.88
CA VAL A 128 -7.80 -7.11 6.35
C VAL A 128 -9.19 -7.47 6.88
N SER A 129 -9.47 -7.19 8.16
CA SER A 129 -10.77 -7.48 8.77
C SER A 129 -11.90 -6.66 8.13
N MET A 130 -11.69 -5.35 7.95
CA MET A 130 -12.68 -4.45 7.33
C MET A 130 -12.91 -4.78 5.84
N ASN A 131 -11.90 -5.31 5.17
CA ASN A 131 -11.96 -5.66 3.75
C ASN A 131 -12.16 -7.17 3.52
N SER A 132 -12.70 -7.91 4.50
CA SER A 132 -12.75 -9.38 4.47
C SER A 132 -13.42 -9.98 3.23
N GLY A 133 -14.51 -9.39 2.72
CA GLY A 133 -15.16 -9.81 1.47
C GLY A 133 -14.40 -9.42 0.20
N GLY A 134 -13.43 -8.50 0.32
CA GLY A 134 -12.74 -7.86 -0.79
C GLY A 134 -11.24 -8.19 -0.92
N VAL A 135 -10.64 -8.96 -0.02
CA VAL A 135 -9.22 -9.38 -0.07
C VAL A 135 -9.05 -10.86 -0.41
N HIS A 136 -7.86 -11.29 -0.83
CA HIS A 136 -7.57 -12.71 -1.08
C HIS A 136 -7.74 -13.60 0.17
N ASN A 137 -8.19 -14.85 -0.04
CA ASN A 137 -8.41 -15.83 1.03
C ASN A 137 -7.10 -16.15 1.78
N GLN A 138 -6.01 -16.23 1.04
CA GLN A 138 -4.66 -16.45 1.54
C GLN A 138 -4.25 -15.34 2.52
N LEU A 139 -4.58 -14.08 2.21
CA LEU A 139 -4.30 -12.94 3.09
C LEU A 139 -5.09 -13.03 4.40
N ARG A 140 -6.34 -13.51 4.36
CA ARG A 140 -7.14 -13.79 5.57
C ARG A 140 -6.57 -14.92 6.40
N SER A 141 -6.07 -15.97 5.75
CA SER A 141 -5.37 -17.08 6.41
C SER A 141 -4.08 -16.59 7.11
N LEU A 142 -3.28 -15.76 6.45
CA LEU A 142 -2.11 -15.12 7.03
C LEU A 142 -2.48 -14.26 8.24
N SER A 143 -3.49 -13.38 8.11
CA SER A 143 -3.98 -12.54 9.22
C SER A 143 -4.43 -13.38 10.43
N SER A 144 -5.08 -14.52 10.18
CA SER A 144 -5.50 -15.46 11.23
C SER A 144 -4.31 -16.15 11.89
N THR A 145 -3.28 -16.49 11.12
CA THR A 145 -2.02 -17.05 11.63
C THR A 145 -1.29 -16.04 12.51
N ILE A 146 -1.23 -14.77 12.08
CA ILE A 146 -0.67 -13.68 12.90
C ILE A 146 -1.48 -13.50 14.19
N LYS A 147 -2.83 -13.56 14.13
CA LYS A 147 -3.69 -13.52 15.33
C LYS A 147 -3.33 -14.60 16.34
N ARG A 148 -3.09 -15.82 15.86
CA ARG A 148 -2.75 -16.99 16.68
C ARG A 148 -1.40 -16.88 17.38
N LEU A 149 -0.53 -15.93 16.98
CA LEU A 149 0.71 -15.67 17.71
C LEU A 149 0.46 -15.15 19.12
N GLY A 150 -0.68 -14.50 19.37
CA GLY A 150 -1.02 -13.95 20.68
C GLY A 150 0.06 -12.99 21.18
N SER A 151 0.46 -13.12 22.44
CA SER A 151 1.51 -12.29 23.06
C SER A 151 2.90 -12.45 22.43
N ARG A 152 3.17 -13.57 21.74
CA ARG A 152 4.47 -13.84 21.10
C ARG A 152 4.74 -12.90 19.91
N ILE A 153 3.74 -12.17 19.43
CA ILE A 153 3.90 -11.21 18.34
C ILE A 153 4.81 -10.03 18.72
N ASN A 154 4.82 -9.65 20.00
CA ASN A 154 5.56 -8.48 20.49
C ASN A 154 7.09 -8.70 20.44
N SER A 155 7.56 -9.94 20.38
CA SER A 155 8.99 -10.25 20.26
C SER A 155 9.50 -10.23 18.82
N VAL A 156 8.61 -10.14 17.82
CA VAL A 156 8.97 -10.27 16.40
C VAL A 156 8.65 -9.04 15.55
N CYS A 157 7.74 -8.18 16.02
CA CYS A 157 7.38 -6.92 15.35
C CYS A 157 6.77 -5.92 16.34
N GLU A 158 6.65 -4.66 15.92
CA GLU A 158 5.87 -3.68 16.69
C GLU A 158 4.37 -3.93 16.49
N TYR A 159 3.70 -4.28 17.59
CA TYR A 159 2.27 -4.55 17.60
C TYR A 159 1.56 -3.63 18.61
N SER A 160 1.04 -2.50 18.12
CA SER A 160 0.16 -1.64 18.89
C SER A 160 -1.17 -1.45 18.17
N ALA A 161 -2.25 -2.00 18.73
CA ALA A 161 -3.60 -1.86 18.20
C ALA A 161 -4.28 -0.53 18.60
N LYS A 162 -3.76 0.15 19.62
CA LYS A 162 -4.32 1.41 20.12
C LYS A 162 -3.47 2.57 19.62
N GLU A 163 -4.12 3.50 18.95
CA GLU A 163 -3.51 4.75 18.50
C GLU A 163 -4.24 5.92 19.17
N THR A 164 -3.50 6.97 19.48
CA THR A 164 -4.01 8.21 20.08
C THR A 164 -3.71 9.40 19.18
N CYS A 165 -4.58 10.39 19.22
CA CYS A 165 -4.41 11.63 18.49
C CYS A 165 -3.24 12.44 19.06
N ALA A 166 -2.32 12.87 18.21
CA ALA A 166 -1.20 13.72 18.63
C ALA A 166 -1.65 15.11 19.14
N TYR A 167 -2.83 15.59 18.73
CA TYR A 167 -3.33 16.92 19.06
C TYR A 167 -4.17 16.96 20.33
N CYS A 168 -5.10 16.01 20.50
CA CYS A 168 -6.02 16.00 21.66
C CYS A 168 -5.95 14.73 22.52
N SER A 169 -5.03 13.81 22.23
CA SER A 169 -4.87 12.54 22.96
C SER A 169 -6.09 11.59 22.94
N ALA A 170 -7.17 11.95 22.25
CA ALA A 170 -8.33 11.10 22.06
C ALA A 170 -7.97 9.80 21.31
N PRO A 171 -8.69 8.69 21.56
CA PRO A 171 -8.48 7.46 20.82
C PRO A 171 -8.75 7.65 19.33
N VAL A 172 -8.00 6.92 18.52
CA VAL A 172 -8.13 6.91 17.06
C VAL A 172 -8.42 5.48 16.61
N HIS A 173 -9.57 5.27 15.99
CA HIS A 173 -9.94 3.99 15.43
C HIS A 173 -9.36 3.81 14.03
N PHE A 174 -9.20 2.55 13.62
CA PHE A 174 -8.79 2.24 12.27
C PHE A 174 -10.02 2.30 11.35
N GLU A 175 -10.10 3.33 10.51
CA GLU A 175 -11.22 3.55 9.58
C GLU A 175 -10.79 3.30 8.13
N SER A 176 -9.63 3.81 7.75
CA SER A 176 -9.09 3.69 6.40
C SER A 176 -7.55 3.57 6.44
N PRO A 177 -6.90 3.08 5.38
CA PRO A 177 -5.44 2.98 5.33
C PRO A 177 -4.73 4.32 5.16
N ASP A 178 -5.44 5.38 4.74
CA ASP A 178 -4.83 6.66 4.35
C ASP A 178 -5.18 7.80 5.32
N ILE A 179 -6.38 7.75 5.93
CA ILE A 179 -6.93 8.80 6.80
C ILE A 179 -7.50 8.16 8.09
N ALA A 180 -7.38 8.87 9.20
CA ALA A 180 -8.07 8.58 10.44
C ALA A 180 -8.71 9.82 11.05
N LEU A 181 -9.75 9.64 11.85
CA LEU A 181 -10.37 10.68 12.66
C LEU A 181 -10.19 10.33 14.14
N CYS A 182 -9.85 11.32 14.96
CA CYS A 182 -9.93 11.15 16.41
C CYS A 182 -11.35 11.41 16.92
N GLY A 183 -11.77 10.71 17.96
CA GLY A 183 -13.07 10.98 18.57
C GLY A 183 -13.56 9.92 19.54
N SER A 184 -14.57 10.31 20.31
CA SER A 184 -15.34 9.45 21.21
C SER A 184 -16.23 8.49 20.41
N VAL A 185 -16.35 7.25 20.90
CA VAL A 185 -17.30 6.22 20.41
C VAL A 185 -18.74 6.59 20.79
N ASP A 186 -18.93 7.46 21.79
CA ASP A 186 -20.24 7.84 22.29
C ASP A 186 -20.88 8.94 21.41
N PRO A 187 -21.95 8.63 20.66
CA PRO A 187 -22.66 9.59 19.83
C PRO A 187 -23.45 10.64 20.62
N THR A 188 -23.58 10.47 21.95
CA THR A 188 -24.27 11.44 22.83
C THR A 188 -23.36 12.58 23.29
N ILE A 189 -22.04 12.42 23.16
CA ILE A 189 -21.05 13.45 23.43
C ILE A 189 -20.78 14.16 22.11
N VAL A 190 -21.33 15.36 21.93
CA VAL A 190 -21.01 16.24 20.80
C VAL A 190 -19.49 16.36 20.74
N PRO A 191 -18.82 15.92 19.67
CA PRO A 191 -17.37 15.98 19.64
C PRO A 191 -16.95 17.45 19.66
N THR A 192 -16.11 17.78 20.64
CA THR A 192 -15.00 18.71 20.43
C THR A 192 -14.35 18.40 19.07
N GLU A 193 -13.94 19.43 18.33
CA GLU A 193 -13.38 19.33 16.96
C GLU A 193 -12.59 18.03 16.71
N ARG A 194 -13.00 17.27 15.68
CA ARG A 194 -12.30 16.03 15.29
C ARG A 194 -11.11 16.38 14.40
N HIS A 195 -9.93 15.95 14.80
CA HIS A 195 -8.73 16.06 13.98
C HIS A 195 -8.72 14.99 12.89
N LYS A 196 -8.52 15.43 11.65
CA LYS A 196 -8.19 14.56 10.52
C LYS A 196 -6.69 14.28 10.52
N LEU A 197 -6.33 13.01 10.59
CA LEU A 197 -4.96 12.54 10.72
C LEU A 197 -4.58 11.70 9.50
N SER A 198 -3.37 11.91 8.99
CA SER A 198 -2.81 11.11 7.90
C SER A 198 -2.20 9.82 8.43
N ARG A 199 -2.34 8.74 7.65
CA ARG A 199 -1.67 7.47 7.92
C ARG A 199 -0.51 7.25 6.95
N CYS A 200 0.51 6.57 7.44
CA CYS A 200 1.61 6.10 6.61
C CYS A 200 1.11 5.02 5.65
N ALA A 201 1.40 5.19 4.36
CA ALA A 201 1.08 4.22 3.33
C ALA A 201 1.75 2.84 3.52
N ALA A 202 2.90 2.79 4.19
CA ALA A 202 3.67 1.57 4.39
C ALA A 202 3.27 0.80 5.66
N SER A 203 2.98 1.49 6.77
CA SER A 203 2.65 0.87 8.06
C SER A 203 1.15 0.93 8.40
N MET A 204 0.38 1.77 7.69
CA MET A 204 -1.01 2.13 8.00
C MET A 204 -1.19 2.77 9.39
N ARG A 205 -0.11 3.15 10.08
CA ARG A 205 -0.16 3.87 11.36
C ARG A 205 -0.31 5.36 11.14
N LEU A 206 -0.75 6.07 12.18
CA LEU A 206 -0.68 7.53 12.20
C LEU A 206 0.74 8.00 11.93
N CYS A 207 0.89 8.93 10.99
CA CYS A 207 2.17 9.59 10.76
C CYS A 207 2.62 10.30 12.03
N SER A 208 3.88 10.11 12.41
CA SER A 208 4.48 10.88 13.51
C SER A 208 4.59 12.36 13.11
N VAL A 209 4.13 13.25 13.99
CA VAL A 209 4.33 14.70 13.85
C VAL A 209 5.76 15.13 14.19
N LEU A 210 6.49 14.28 14.93
CA LEU A 210 7.84 14.58 15.42
C LEU A 210 8.95 14.06 14.51
N GLU A 211 8.67 13.01 13.71
CA GLU A 211 9.65 12.41 12.81
C GLU A 211 9.51 12.96 11.38
N PRO A 212 10.62 13.22 10.68
CA PRO A 212 10.58 13.56 9.26
C PRO A 212 9.88 12.46 8.47
N THR A 213 8.94 12.85 7.60
CA THR A 213 8.20 11.93 6.74
C THR A 213 8.66 12.04 5.30
N TRP A 214 8.35 11.02 4.51
CA TRP A 214 8.65 10.95 3.09
C TRP A 214 7.36 11.12 2.29
N TYR A 215 7.40 11.80 1.14
CA TYR A 215 6.24 11.95 0.26
C TYR A 215 6.54 11.57 -1.19
N CYS A 216 5.55 10.99 -1.88
CA CYS A 216 5.64 10.72 -3.33
C CYS A 216 5.13 11.94 -4.11
N VAL A 217 5.99 12.55 -4.94
CA VAL A 217 5.59 13.60 -5.90
C VAL A 217 4.58 13.13 -6.97
N CYS A 218 4.41 11.82 -7.13
CA CYS A 218 3.45 11.26 -8.05
C CYS A 218 2.04 11.11 -7.48
N CYS A 219 1.88 10.46 -6.33
CA CYS A 219 0.57 10.18 -5.73
C CYS A 219 0.27 10.99 -4.46
N GLY A 220 1.20 11.80 -3.94
CA GLY A 220 1.04 12.56 -2.70
C GLY A 220 1.09 11.70 -1.42
N GLY A 221 1.26 10.38 -1.53
CA GLY A 221 1.27 9.47 -0.39
C GLY A 221 2.46 9.71 0.54
N MET A 222 2.18 9.62 1.85
CA MET A 222 3.15 9.82 2.93
C MET A 222 3.67 8.47 3.47
N VAL A 223 4.95 8.40 3.78
CA VAL A 223 5.61 7.22 4.34
C VAL A 223 6.54 7.63 5.48
N ASP A 224 6.35 7.06 6.67
CA ASP A 224 7.24 7.26 7.82
C ASP A 224 8.21 6.07 8.03
N LYS A 225 7.82 4.88 7.54
CA LYS A 225 8.59 3.63 7.66
C LYS A 225 8.80 3.03 6.28
N LEU A 226 10.07 2.88 5.90
CA LEU A 226 10.46 2.43 4.58
C LEU A 226 10.30 0.91 4.42
N VAL A 227 10.00 0.49 3.19
CA VAL A 227 9.82 -0.92 2.81
C VAL A 227 11.12 -1.44 2.16
N PRO A 228 11.49 -2.72 2.37
CA PRO A 228 12.65 -3.34 1.71
C PRO A 228 12.59 -3.31 0.19
N GLU A 229 13.75 -3.27 -0.47
CA GLU A 229 13.85 -3.31 -1.93
C GLU A 229 13.11 -4.49 -2.57
N THR A 230 13.10 -5.64 -1.90
CA THR A 230 12.47 -6.89 -2.35
C THR A 230 10.97 -6.77 -2.58
N TYR A 231 10.28 -5.88 -1.87
CA TYR A 231 8.88 -5.57 -2.14
C TYR A 231 8.67 -4.99 -3.56
N PHE A 232 9.60 -4.13 -4.00
CA PHE A 232 9.52 -3.46 -5.30
C PHE A 232 9.93 -4.37 -6.46
N THR A 233 10.69 -5.43 -6.20
CA THR A 233 11.20 -6.35 -7.23
C THR A 233 10.40 -7.66 -7.34
N MET A 234 9.32 -7.83 -6.58
CA MET A 234 8.45 -9.02 -6.65
C MET A 234 7.94 -9.26 -8.07
N LYS A 235 8.19 -10.47 -8.59
CA LYS A 235 7.76 -10.89 -9.93
C LYS A 235 6.26 -11.17 -10.00
N THR A 236 5.68 -11.67 -8.92
CA THR A 236 4.25 -12.01 -8.78
C THR A 236 3.79 -11.73 -7.35
N SER A 237 2.48 -11.75 -7.13
CA SER A 237 1.89 -11.60 -5.80
C SER A 237 2.33 -12.74 -4.87
N PRO A 238 2.73 -12.46 -3.62
CA PRO A 238 3.02 -13.49 -2.62
C PRO A 238 1.77 -14.29 -2.22
N LEU A 239 0.59 -13.96 -2.76
CA LEU A 239 -0.69 -14.59 -2.49
C LEU A 239 -1.06 -15.68 -3.51
N LEU A 240 -0.36 -15.78 -4.64
CA LEU A 240 -0.70 -16.72 -5.73
C LEU A 240 -0.26 -18.16 -5.46
N ASN A 241 0.91 -18.35 -4.88
CA ASN A 241 1.44 -19.66 -4.54
C ASN A 241 2.12 -19.56 -3.17
N ALA A 242 1.94 -20.56 -2.31
CA ALA A 242 2.79 -20.73 -1.14
C ALA A 242 4.20 -21.01 -1.68
N ALA A 243 5.06 -20.00 -1.69
CA ALA A 243 6.44 -20.18 -2.09
C ALA A 243 7.09 -21.25 -1.22
N ASP A 244 8.02 -22.00 -1.80
CA ASP A 244 8.86 -22.94 -1.08
C ASP A 244 9.53 -22.21 0.10
N PRO A 245 9.36 -22.70 1.36
CA PRO A 245 9.88 -22.04 2.55
C PRO A 245 11.40 -21.78 2.53
N ASP A 246 12.18 -22.50 1.71
CA ASP A 246 13.63 -22.28 1.58
C ASP A 246 13.99 -21.09 0.66
N VAL A 247 13.07 -20.64 -0.20
CA VAL A 247 13.24 -19.43 -1.04
C VAL A 247 12.90 -18.14 -0.27
N GLU A 248 12.24 -18.25 0.89
CA GLU A 248 11.77 -17.10 1.68
C GLU A 248 12.86 -16.38 2.50
N LEU A 249 13.97 -17.04 2.81
CA LEU A 249 14.89 -16.59 3.89
C LEU A 249 15.74 -15.36 3.52
N SER A 250 16.02 -15.11 2.24
CA SER A 250 16.82 -13.96 1.79
C SER A 250 15.98 -12.73 1.40
N LEU A 251 14.67 -12.89 1.24
CA LEU A 251 13.77 -11.83 0.74
C LEU A 251 13.54 -10.70 1.74
N TYR A 252 13.83 -10.91 3.03
CA TYR A 252 13.52 -9.93 4.09
C TYR A 252 14.75 -9.26 4.68
N SER A 253 15.94 -9.58 4.17
CA SER A 253 17.24 -9.03 4.59
C SER A 253 17.72 -7.88 3.70
N ALA A 254 16.90 -7.44 2.75
CA ALA A 254 17.23 -6.34 1.86
C ALA A 254 17.10 -4.98 2.57
N PRO A 255 17.93 -3.98 2.21
CA PRO A 255 17.85 -2.66 2.78
C PRO A 255 16.49 -2.02 2.48
N ALA A 256 15.99 -1.25 3.46
CA ALA A 256 14.82 -0.41 3.26
C ALA A 256 15.16 0.73 2.30
N VAL A 257 14.28 1.03 1.35
CA VAL A 257 14.53 2.04 0.31
C VAL A 257 13.46 3.13 0.35
N PRO A 258 13.81 4.40 0.07
CA PRO A 258 12.87 5.52 0.07
C PRO A 258 12.06 5.56 -1.22
N ARG A 259 11.27 4.51 -1.49
CA ARG A 259 10.35 4.44 -2.64
C ARG A 259 8.91 4.30 -2.17
N CYS A 260 7.99 4.90 -2.91
CA CYS A 260 6.57 4.82 -2.59
C CYS A 260 5.98 3.43 -2.87
N PRO A 261 5.22 2.83 -1.95
CA PRO A 261 4.61 1.52 -2.16
C PRO A 261 3.65 1.44 -3.37
N PHE A 262 3.04 2.58 -3.76
CA PHE A 262 2.05 2.62 -4.84
C PHE A 262 2.62 3.09 -6.18
N CYS A 263 3.51 4.08 -6.16
CA CYS A 263 4.05 4.71 -7.37
C CYS A 263 5.45 4.17 -7.73
N GLY A 264 6.17 3.53 -6.80
CA GLY A 264 7.55 3.07 -6.99
C GLY A 264 8.59 4.18 -7.21
N ILE A 265 8.17 5.44 -7.25
CA ILE A 265 9.04 6.61 -7.39
C ILE A 265 9.78 6.86 -6.07
N LEU A 266 11.00 7.37 -6.19
CA LEU A 266 11.78 7.89 -5.08
C LEU A 266 10.98 8.93 -4.30
N LEU A 267 10.87 8.73 -3.00
CA LEU A 267 10.23 9.66 -2.09
C LEU A 267 11.19 10.81 -1.79
N GLN A 268 10.63 12.01 -1.62
CA GLN A 268 11.37 13.15 -1.13
C GLN A 268 11.15 13.26 0.38
N ARG A 269 12.21 13.59 1.13
CA ARG A 269 12.13 13.76 2.58
C ARG A 269 11.56 15.16 2.86
N LEU A 270 10.43 15.22 3.56
CA LEU A 270 9.94 16.46 4.15
C LEU A 270 10.54 16.61 5.55
N MET A 271 10.85 17.85 5.91
CA MET A 271 11.09 18.16 7.32
C MET A 271 9.76 18.00 8.08
N PRO A 272 9.81 17.69 9.40
CA PRO A 272 8.61 17.65 10.22
C PRO A 272 7.77 18.91 10.03
N GLU A 273 6.44 18.77 10.02
CA GLU A 273 5.51 19.88 9.76
C GLU A 273 5.76 21.09 10.71
N PHE A 274 6.25 20.87 11.93
CA PHE A 274 6.59 21.96 12.86
C PHE A 274 7.81 22.80 12.46
N LEU A 275 8.65 22.35 11.53
CA LEU A 275 9.75 23.13 10.93
C LEU A 275 9.35 23.82 9.62
N LEU A 276 8.21 23.44 9.04
CA LEU A 276 7.59 24.13 7.93
C LEU A 276 6.69 25.21 8.54
N SER A 277 7.18 26.45 8.58
CA SER A 277 6.46 27.64 9.04
C SER A 277 4.96 27.55 8.73
N VAL A 278 4.13 27.59 9.77
CA VAL A 278 2.68 27.74 9.67
C VAL A 278 2.35 29.05 8.96
N SER A 279 2.01 28.99 7.68
CA SER A 279 1.17 30.03 7.08
C SER A 279 -0.29 29.69 7.42
N PRO A 280 -1.05 30.62 8.03
CA PRO A 280 -2.45 30.40 8.32
C PRO A 280 -3.26 30.27 7.04
N VAL A 281 -4.32 29.45 7.11
CA VAL A 281 -5.44 29.40 6.16
C VAL A 281 -6.43 30.49 6.53
#